data_AF-A0A1B7I4E5-F1
#
_entry.id   AF-A0A1B7I4E5-F1
#
_cell.length_a   1.000
_cell.length_b   1.000
_cell.length_c   1.000
_cell.angle_alpha   90.00
_cell.angle_beta   90.00
_cell.angle_gamma   90.00
#
_symmetry.space_group_name_H-M   'P 1'
#
loop_
_entity.id
_entity.type
_entity.pdbx_description
1 polymer ?
#
loop_
_entity_poly.entity_id
_entity_poly.type
_entity_poly.pdbx_seq_one_letter_code
_entity_poly.pdbx_strand_id
1 'polypeptide(L)'
;MKLMFASDIHGSLPATEQVLTHFERSGAKWLILLGDVLNHGPRNALPVGYNPGAVAECFNSIADRIIAVRGNCDSEVDQMLLHFPITAPWQQILMEDQRLFVTHGHLYNPDKLPPLAENDVLVFGHTHLPLAEKQDTVYLFNPGSVSIPKGGFEASYGMLNDGVLSVHALNNAGVIAQVEITP
;
A
#
# COMPACT_ATOMS: atom_id res chain seq x y z
N MET A 1 1.87 -15.54 8.29
CA MET A 1 1.99 -14.10 8.64
C MET A 1 0.80 -13.36 8.06
N LYS A 2 0.24 -12.35 8.75
CA LYS A 2 -0.89 -11.56 8.23
C LYS A 2 -0.57 -10.07 8.20
N LEU A 3 -0.67 -9.46 7.02
CA LEU A 3 -0.37 -8.04 6.76
C LEU A 3 -1.52 -7.41 5.96
N MET A 4 -1.74 -6.12 6.17
CA MET A 4 -2.60 -5.31 5.31
C MET A 4 -1.75 -4.26 4.59
N PHE A 5 -2.08 -3.97 3.33
CA PHE A 5 -1.41 -2.97 2.51
C PHE A 5 -2.41 -1.89 2.10
N ALA A 6 -2.00 -0.63 2.16
CA ALA A 6 -2.74 0.48 1.59
C ALA A 6 -1.77 1.42 0.86
N SER A 7 -2.22 2.02 -0.23
CA SER A 7 -1.41 2.89 -1.08
C SER A 7 -2.23 4.06 -1.60
N ASP A 8 -1.55 5.16 -1.92
CA ASP A 8 -2.12 6.31 -2.64
C ASP A 8 -3.38 6.83 -1.92
N ILE A 9 -3.23 7.12 -0.62
CA ILE A 9 -4.30 7.64 0.25
C ILE A 9 -4.67 9.08 -0.14
N HIS A 10 -3.66 9.87 -0.53
CA HIS A 10 -3.79 11.22 -1.04
C HIS A 10 -4.63 12.16 -0.15
N GLY A 11 -4.58 11.97 1.17
CA GLY A 11 -5.32 12.78 2.14
C GLY A 11 -6.83 12.56 2.16
N SER A 12 -7.35 11.47 1.59
CA SER A 12 -8.78 11.12 1.67
C SER A 12 -9.15 10.58 3.05
N LEU A 13 -9.89 11.36 3.84
CA LEU A 13 -10.37 10.94 5.16
C LEU A 13 -11.35 9.74 5.08
N PRO A 14 -12.38 9.73 4.21
CA PRO A 14 -13.31 8.59 4.13
C PRO A 14 -12.64 7.28 3.72
N ALA A 15 -11.59 7.34 2.88
CA ALA A 15 -10.81 6.16 2.52
C ALA A 15 -9.98 5.68 3.73
N THR A 16 -9.37 6.61 4.47
CA THR A 16 -8.58 6.32 5.67
C THR A 16 -9.41 5.62 6.75
N GLU A 17 -10.61 6.12 7.04
CA GLU A 17 -11.53 5.50 8.02
C GLU A 17 -11.93 4.06 7.61
N GLN A 18 -12.17 3.83 6.32
CA GLN A 18 -12.46 2.48 5.81
C GLN A 18 -11.24 1.57 5.89
N VAL A 19 -10.05 2.05 5.54
CA VAL A 19 -8.79 1.31 5.69
C VAL A 19 -8.59 0.87 7.14
N LEU A 20 -8.74 1.79 8.10
CA LEU A 20 -8.60 1.47 9.53
C LEU A 20 -9.67 0.47 10.00
N THR A 21 -10.91 0.59 9.52
CA THR A 21 -11.98 -0.36 9.82
C THR A 21 -11.65 -1.77 9.32
N HIS A 22 -11.16 -1.90 8.08
CA HIS A 22 -10.74 -3.19 7.53
C HIS A 22 -9.50 -3.72 8.21
N PHE A 23 -8.55 -2.85 8.58
CA PHE A 23 -7.35 -3.21 9.31
C PHE A 23 -7.68 -3.87 10.64
N GLU A 24 -8.53 -3.25 11.46
CA GLU A 24 -8.92 -3.83 12.75
C GLU A 24 -9.69 -5.14 12.60
N ARG A 25 -10.62 -5.20 11.63
CA ARG A 25 -11.38 -6.44 11.36
C ARG A 25 -10.50 -7.58 10.86
N SER A 26 -9.43 -7.26 10.13
CA SER A 26 -8.55 -8.26 9.55
C SER A 26 -7.73 -9.00 10.61
N GLY A 27 -7.46 -8.38 11.77
CA GLY A 27 -6.52 -8.90 12.76
C GLY A 27 -5.06 -8.90 12.29
N ALA A 28 -4.74 -8.17 11.21
CA ALA A 28 -3.35 -7.97 10.79
C ALA A 28 -2.56 -7.21 11.85
N LYS A 29 -1.31 -7.63 12.08
CA LYS A 29 -0.46 -7.00 13.08
C LYS A 29 0.07 -5.64 12.61
N TRP A 30 0.40 -5.55 11.31
CA TRP A 30 1.03 -4.39 10.69
C TRP A 30 0.21 -3.90 9.50
N LEU A 31 0.07 -2.58 9.40
CA LEU A 31 -0.42 -1.87 8.23
C LEU A 31 0.78 -1.35 7.44
N ILE A 32 0.90 -1.80 6.19
CA ILE A 32 1.97 -1.40 5.29
C ILE A 32 1.46 -0.26 4.40
N LEU A 33 1.98 0.95 4.58
CA LEU A 33 1.64 2.11 3.75
C LEU A 33 2.66 2.27 2.63
N LEU A 34 2.19 2.19 1.38
CA LEU A 34 3.07 2.23 0.22
C LEU A 34 3.37 3.63 -0.30
N GLY A 35 3.09 4.69 0.49
CA GLY A 35 3.40 6.08 0.16
C GLY A 35 2.21 6.87 -0.39
N ASP A 36 2.44 8.16 -0.61
CA ASP A 36 1.47 9.17 -1.05
C ASP A 36 0.30 9.28 -0.05
N VAL A 37 0.64 9.66 1.19
CA VAL A 37 -0.27 9.59 2.35
C VAL A 37 -1.19 10.81 2.44
N LEU A 38 -0.61 12.02 2.43
CA LEU A 38 -1.32 13.25 2.79
C LEU A 38 -1.57 14.18 1.60
N ASN A 39 -0.55 14.39 0.77
CA ASN A 39 -0.63 15.28 -0.38
C ASN A 39 -1.48 14.64 -1.51
N HIS A 40 -2.40 15.41 -2.10
CA HIS A 40 -3.23 14.92 -3.22
C HIS A 40 -2.41 14.69 -4.50
N GLY A 41 -1.25 15.33 -4.63
CA GLY A 41 -0.43 15.28 -5.84
C GLY A 41 -0.88 16.33 -6.86
N PRO A 42 0.02 17.22 -7.34
CA PRO A 42 -0.36 18.34 -8.23
C PRO A 42 -1.03 17.96 -9.55
N ARG A 43 -0.94 16.70 -9.97
CA ARG A 43 -1.52 16.17 -11.21
C ARG A 43 -2.90 15.55 -11.01
N ASN A 44 -3.34 15.37 -9.76
CA ASN A 44 -4.62 14.78 -9.43
C ASN A 44 -5.60 15.87 -8.99
N ALA A 45 -6.88 15.67 -9.30
CA ALA A 45 -7.95 16.40 -8.62
C ALA A 45 -7.94 16.04 -7.12
N LEU A 46 -8.55 16.89 -6.29
CA LEU A 46 -8.73 16.58 -4.87
C LEU A 46 -9.57 15.29 -4.73
N PRO A 47 -9.12 14.30 -3.93
CA PRO A 47 -9.92 13.12 -3.68
C PRO A 47 -11.14 13.46 -2.82
N VAL A 48 -12.12 12.56 -2.82
CA VAL A 48 -13.32 12.69 -1.99
C VAL A 48 -12.93 12.82 -0.52
N GLY A 49 -13.45 13.83 0.15
CA GLY A 49 -13.19 14.09 1.56
C GLY A 49 -11.73 14.42 1.88
N TYR A 50 -11.04 15.14 0.98
CA TYR A 50 -9.66 15.59 1.18
C TYR A 50 -9.51 16.39 2.50
N ASN A 51 -8.81 15.79 3.47
CA ASN A 51 -8.52 16.39 4.77
C ASN A 51 -7.21 15.79 5.35
N PRO A 52 -6.04 16.29 4.92
CA PRO A 52 -4.74 15.74 5.33
C PRO A 52 -4.50 15.77 6.84
N GLY A 53 -4.94 16.82 7.54
CA GLY A 53 -4.76 16.93 8.99
C GLY A 53 -5.47 15.81 9.75
N ALA A 54 -6.74 15.55 9.42
CA ALA A 54 -7.50 14.46 10.03
C ALA A 54 -6.94 13.09 9.66
N VAL A 55 -6.46 12.90 8.41
CA VAL A 55 -5.78 11.67 8.00
C VAL A 55 -4.54 11.39 8.86
N ALA A 56 -3.73 12.43 9.12
CA ALA A 56 -2.57 12.30 10.00
C ALA A 56 -2.98 11.91 11.43
N GLU A 57 -4.00 12.53 12.00
CA GLU A 57 -4.55 12.16 13.32
C GLU A 57 -5.00 10.69 13.36
N CYS A 58 -5.73 10.23 12.33
CA CYS A 58 -6.17 8.85 12.20
C CYS A 58 -5.01 7.85 12.21
N PHE A 59 -3.99 8.03 11.35
CA PHE A 59 -2.86 7.11 11.32
C PHE A 59 -1.95 7.22 12.56
N ASN A 60 -1.81 8.41 13.14
CA ASN A 60 -1.05 8.60 14.38
C ASN A 60 -1.62 7.80 15.56
N SER A 61 -2.94 7.51 15.56
CA SER A 61 -3.57 6.69 16.61
C SER A 61 -3.09 5.22 16.62
N ILE A 62 -2.48 4.75 15.54
CA ILE A 62 -1.93 3.39 15.38
C ILE A 62 -0.48 3.38 14.90
N ALA A 63 0.27 4.46 15.18
CA ALA A 63 1.62 4.68 14.64
C ALA A 63 2.61 3.53 14.93
N ASP A 64 2.45 2.85 16.07
CA ASP A 64 3.26 1.71 16.49
C ASP A 64 2.98 0.41 15.70
N ARG A 65 1.97 0.42 14.83
CA ARG A 65 1.56 -0.70 13.96
C ARG A 65 1.74 -0.40 12.46
N ILE A 66 2.39 0.72 12.11
CA ILE A 66 2.59 1.13 10.71
C ILE A 66 4.03 0.89 10.26
N ILE A 67 4.18 0.35 9.05
CA ILE A 67 5.43 0.31 8.29
C ILE A 67 5.17 1.06 6.99
N ALA A 68 5.93 2.12 6.70
CA ALA A 68 5.68 2.95 5.52
C ALA A 68 6.91 3.11 4.63
N VAL A 69 6.68 3.35 3.34
CA VAL A 69 7.72 3.77 2.38
C VAL A 69 7.33 5.08 1.74
N ARG A 70 8.32 5.85 1.32
CA ARG A 70 8.12 7.20 0.79
C ARG A 70 7.50 7.16 -0.60
N GLY A 71 6.37 7.83 -0.77
CA GLY A 71 5.78 8.15 -2.06
C GLY A 71 6.37 9.40 -2.71
N ASN A 72 6.10 9.62 -3.99
CA ASN A 72 6.65 10.79 -4.70
C ASN A 72 5.93 12.10 -4.36
N CYS A 73 4.75 12.04 -3.74
CA CYS A 73 4.02 13.21 -3.27
C CYS A 73 4.29 13.51 -1.79
N ASP A 74 4.92 12.59 -1.06
CA ASP A 74 5.30 12.77 0.35
C ASP A 74 6.52 13.68 0.50
N SER A 75 6.50 14.49 1.56
CA SER A 75 7.48 15.55 1.81
C SER A 75 7.85 15.64 3.31
N GLU A 76 8.77 16.55 3.64
CA GLU A 76 9.25 16.73 5.02
C GLU A 76 8.13 17.19 5.98
N VAL A 77 7.19 18.02 5.50
CA VAL A 77 6.05 18.45 6.33
C VAL A 77 5.13 17.27 6.67
N ASP A 78 4.97 16.31 5.76
CA ASP A 78 4.16 15.12 6.02
C ASP A 78 4.82 14.26 7.11
N GLN A 79 6.14 14.09 7.06
CA GLN A 79 6.89 13.41 8.11
C GLN A 79 6.81 14.16 9.45
N MET A 80 6.75 15.49 9.46
CA MET A 80 6.58 16.26 10.69
C MET A 80 5.20 16.04 11.34
N LEU A 81 4.17 15.74 10.54
CA LEU A 81 2.81 15.47 11.02
C LEU A 81 2.59 14.01 11.43
N LEU A 82 3.25 13.07 10.76
CA LEU A 82 3.10 11.64 11.01
C LEU A 82 4.10 11.13 12.05
N HIS A 83 3.58 10.46 13.09
CA HIS A 83 4.36 9.95 14.23
C HIS A 83 5.04 8.59 13.95
N PHE A 84 5.18 8.22 12.68
CA PHE A 84 5.87 7.01 12.23
C PHE A 84 6.79 7.35 11.03
N PRO A 85 7.87 6.58 10.81
CA PRO A 85 8.80 6.86 9.72
C PRO A 85 8.17 6.62 8.34
N ILE A 86 8.20 7.62 7.47
CA ILE A 86 7.72 7.53 6.09
C ILE A 86 8.83 7.77 5.06
N THR A 87 10.03 8.18 5.48
CA THR A 87 11.08 8.66 4.56
C THR A 87 11.87 7.55 3.88
N ALA A 88 11.77 6.30 4.34
CA ALA A 88 12.50 5.18 3.77
C ALA A 88 12.06 4.94 2.30
N PRO A 89 12.99 4.91 1.33
CA PRO A 89 12.61 4.75 -0.08
C PRO A 89 12.17 3.33 -0.43
N TRP A 90 12.55 2.34 0.39
CA TRP A 90 12.07 0.96 0.35
C TRP A 90 12.31 0.30 1.71
N GLN A 91 11.59 -0.80 1.97
CA GLN A 91 11.78 -1.68 3.12
C GLN A 91 11.70 -3.14 2.69
N GLN A 92 12.06 -4.07 3.58
CA GLN A 92 12.05 -5.51 3.31
C GLN A 92 11.22 -6.22 4.38
N ILE A 93 10.41 -7.19 3.98
CA ILE A 93 9.73 -8.11 4.89
C ILE A 93 10.18 -9.52 4.56
N LEU A 94 10.83 -10.18 5.51
CA LEU A 94 11.30 -11.55 5.33
C LEU A 94 10.18 -12.53 5.67
N MET A 95 9.96 -13.48 4.77
CA MET A 95 9.20 -14.72 5.00
C MET A 95 10.21 -15.87 5.08
N GLU A 96 9.72 -17.10 5.25
CA GLU A 96 10.57 -18.28 5.44
C GLU A 96 11.53 -18.50 4.27
N ASP A 97 11.02 -18.49 3.03
CA ASP A 97 11.79 -18.83 1.82
C ASP A 97 11.93 -17.68 0.81
N GLN A 98 11.33 -16.52 1.08
CA GLN A 98 11.34 -15.37 0.18
C GLN A 98 11.19 -14.05 0.94
N ARG A 99 11.41 -12.93 0.25
CA ARG A 99 11.14 -11.60 0.81
C ARG A 99 10.16 -10.79 -0.04
N LEU A 100 9.49 -9.86 0.64
CA LEU A 100 8.77 -8.78 0.00
C LEU A 100 9.69 -7.56 -0.05
N PHE A 101 9.98 -7.09 -1.25
CA PHE A 101 10.61 -5.79 -1.51
C PHE A 101 9.51 -4.74 -1.60
N VAL A 102 9.38 -3.91 -0.57
CA VAL A 102 8.31 -2.91 -0.45
C VAL A 102 8.85 -1.55 -0.89
N THR A 103 8.20 -0.91 -1.86
CA THR A 103 8.54 0.41 -2.42
C THR A 103 7.28 1.15 -2.86
N HIS A 104 7.35 2.44 -3.18
CA HIS A 104 6.18 3.15 -3.71
C HIS A 104 5.93 2.84 -5.20
N GLY A 105 6.96 2.71 -6.03
CA GLY A 105 6.81 2.49 -7.48
C GLY A 105 7.49 3.52 -8.37
N HIS A 106 7.74 4.73 -7.86
CA HIS A 106 8.40 5.78 -8.65
C HIS A 106 9.93 5.55 -8.83
N LEU A 107 10.56 4.75 -7.96
CA LEU A 107 12.01 4.44 -8.00
C LEU A 107 12.32 3.06 -8.57
N TYR A 108 11.55 2.07 -8.14
CA TYR A 108 11.60 0.66 -8.53
C TYR A 108 10.17 0.20 -8.84
N ASN A 109 9.99 -0.50 -9.94
CA ASN A 109 8.69 -0.90 -10.49
C ASN A 109 8.88 -2.05 -11.49
N PRO A 110 7.82 -2.60 -12.12
CA PRO A 110 7.95 -3.69 -13.07
C PRO A 110 8.91 -3.41 -14.24
N ASP A 111 9.02 -2.15 -14.69
CA ASP A 111 9.94 -1.76 -15.78
C ASP A 111 11.38 -1.52 -15.28
N LYS A 112 11.57 -1.43 -13.97
CA LYS A 112 12.86 -1.17 -13.31
C LYS A 112 12.93 -1.95 -12.00
N LEU A 113 13.07 -3.27 -12.11
CA LEU A 113 13.14 -4.17 -10.97
C LEU A 113 14.40 -3.93 -10.14
N PRO A 114 14.31 -4.02 -8.79
CA PRO A 114 15.50 -4.19 -7.97
C PRO A 114 16.08 -5.61 -8.15
N PRO A 115 17.31 -5.90 -7.69
CA PRO A 115 17.81 -7.27 -7.67
C PRO A 115 16.96 -8.14 -6.74
N LEU A 116 16.23 -9.10 -7.31
CA LEU A 116 15.33 -10.02 -6.62
C LEU A 116 15.73 -11.48 -6.90
N ALA A 117 15.56 -12.35 -5.91
CA ALA A 117 15.72 -13.79 -6.09
C ALA A 117 14.47 -14.39 -6.75
N GLU A 118 14.56 -15.64 -7.19
CA GLU A 118 13.37 -16.39 -7.62
C GLU A 118 12.34 -16.47 -6.48
N ASN A 119 11.07 -16.27 -6.82
CA ASN A 119 9.90 -16.21 -5.93
C ASN A 119 9.87 -15.02 -4.95
N ASP A 120 10.83 -14.10 -4.98
CA ASP A 120 10.69 -12.83 -4.28
C ASP A 120 9.50 -12.02 -4.83
N VAL A 121 8.97 -11.14 -3.98
CA VAL A 121 7.82 -10.29 -4.31
C VAL A 121 8.23 -8.83 -4.41
N LEU A 122 7.91 -8.16 -5.51
CA LEU A 122 7.88 -6.70 -5.58
C LEU A 122 6.49 -6.19 -5.15
N VAL A 123 6.45 -5.42 -4.07
CA VAL A 123 5.23 -4.76 -3.56
C VAL A 123 5.33 -3.26 -3.82
N PHE A 124 4.38 -2.70 -4.56
CA PHE A 124 4.40 -1.30 -4.99
C PHE A 124 3.01 -0.67 -5.14
N GLY A 125 2.96 0.66 -5.25
CA GLY A 125 1.77 1.49 -5.47
C GLY A 125 1.91 2.36 -6.72
N HIS A 126 1.69 3.69 -6.61
CA HIS A 126 2.01 4.75 -7.58
C HIS A 126 1.18 4.77 -8.88
N THR A 127 0.92 3.60 -9.48
CA THR A 127 0.16 3.50 -10.73
C THR A 127 -1.34 3.62 -10.52
N HIS A 128 -1.81 3.36 -9.30
CA HIS A 128 -3.21 3.23 -8.91
C HIS A 128 -3.95 2.09 -9.64
N LEU A 129 -3.20 1.12 -10.15
CA LEU A 129 -3.71 -0.05 -10.87
C LEU A 129 -3.46 -1.30 -10.03
N PRO A 130 -4.51 -2.03 -9.61
CA PRO A 130 -4.33 -3.24 -8.84
C PRO A 130 -3.67 -4.33 -9.69
N LEU A 131 -2.78 -5.10 -9.07
CA LEU A 131 -2.03 -6.19 -9.70
C LEU A 131 -1.70 -7.28 -8.66
N ALA A 132 -1.87 -8.54 -9.03
CA ALA A 132 -1.43 -9.69 -8.24
C ALA A 132 -1.15 -10.85 -9.18
N GLU A 133 0.11 -11.01 -9.61
CA GLU A 133 0.50 -12.05 -10.56
C GLU A 133 1.97 -12.44 -10.42
N LYS A 134 2.35 -13.55 -11.06
CA LYS A 134 3.75 -13.94 -11.24
C LYS A 134 4.22 -13.46 -12.61
N GLN A 135 5.30 -12.68 -12.63
CA GLN A 135 5.99 -12.26 -13.85
C GLN A 135 7.38 -12.89 -13.87
N ASP A 136 7.63 -13.74 -14.87
CA ASP A 136 8.86 -14.54 -14.97
C ASP A 136 9.14 -15.33 -13.68
N THR A 137 10.19 -14.96 -12.95
CA THR A 137 10.62 -15.64 -11.72
C THR A 137 10.16 -14.93 -10.45
N VAL A 138 9.53 -13.74 -10.52
CA VAL A 138 9.16 -12.93 -9.36
C VAL A 138 7.66 -12.68 -9.31
N TYR A 139 7.15 -12.35 -8.14
CA TYR A 139 5.75 -11.94 -7.97
C TYR A 139 5.64 -10.43 -7.95
N LEU A 140 4.59 -9.91 -8.58
CA LEU A 140 4.24 -8.50 -8.57
C LEU A 140 2.94 -8.29 -7.83
N PHE A 141 2.95 -7.36 -6.87
CA PHE A 141 1.77 -7.01 -6.09
C PHE A 141 1.60 -5.51 -5.98
N ASN A 142 0.44 -5.03 -6.41
CA ASN A 142 -0.01 -3.65 -6.26
C ASN A 142 -1.44 -3.65 -5.71
N PRO A 143 -1.69 -3.08 -4.51
CA PRO A 143 -3.03 -3.07 -3.93
C PRO A 143 -3.98 -2.07 -4.60
N GLY A 144 -3.52 -1.32 -5.61
CA GLY A 144 -4.26 -0.21 -6.19
C GLY A 144 -4.23 1.03 -5.30
N SER A 145 -5.11 1.99 -5.58
CA SER A 145 -5.30 3.18 -4.75
C SER A 145 -6.58 3.04 -3.93
N VAL A 146 -6.51 3.41 -2.65
CA VAL A 146 -7.70 3.45 -1.78
C VAL A 146 -8.62 4.64 -2.08
N SER A 147 -8.18 5.61 -2.89
CA SER A 147 -8.87 6.90 -3.04
C SER A 147 -9.01 7.39 -4.49
N ILE A 148 -8.05 7.11 -5.37
CA ILE A 148 -8.03 7.58 -6.76
C ILE A 148 -7.73 6.40 -7.71
N PRO A 149 -8.57 5.36 -7.77
CA PRO A 149 -8.30 4.21 -8.64
C PRO A 149 -8.28 4.59 -10.12
N LYS A 150 -7.49 3.87 -10.92
CA LYS A 150 -7.40 4.06 -12.38
C LYS A 150 -7.82 2.79 -13.12
N GLY A 151 -7.91 2.84 -14.45
CA GLY A 151 -8.19 1.65 -15.27
C GLY A 151 -9.62 1.10 -15.17
N GLY A 152 -10.54 1.86 -14.58
CA GLY A 152 -11.92 1.40 -14.35
C GLY A 152 -12.08 0.51 -13.12
N PHE A 153 -11.02 0.34 -12.32
CA PHE A 153 -11.08 -0.40 -11.06
C PHE A 153 -11.75 0.42 -9.94
N GLU A 154 -12.23 -0.29 -8.93
CA GLU A 154 -12.72 0.30 -7.69
C GLU A 154 -11.55 0.63 -6.74
N ALA A 155 -11.81 1.51 -5.77
CA ALA A 155 -10.87 1.80 -4.70
C ALA A 155 -10.54 0.50 -3.94
N SER A 156 -9.27 0.26 -3.62
CA SER A 156 -8.82 -1.04 -3.17
C SER A 156 -7.66 -1.00 -2.18
N TYR A 157 -7.50 -2.09 -1.44
CA TYR A 157 -6.42 -2.35 -0.48
C TYR A 157 -5.89 -3.78 -0.66
N GLY A 158 -4.74 -4.09 -0.07
CA GLY A 158 -4.12 -5.40 -0.16
C GLY A 158 -4.12 -6.17 1.15
N MET A 159 -4.07 -7.50 1.06
CA MET A 159 -3.86 -8.40 2.19
C MET A 159 -2.79 -9.45 1.84
N LEU A 160 -1.96 -9.79 2.81
CA LEU A 160 -1.22 -11.05 2.85
C LEU A 160 -1.86 -11.92 3.91
N ASN A 161 -2.38 -13.09 3.52
CA ASN A 161 -2.90 -14.07 4.46
C ASN A 161 -2.60 -15.48 3.94
N ASP A 162 -2.00 -16.33 4.78
CA ASP A 162 -1.72 -17.74 4.47
C ASP A 162 -1.05 -17.95 3.11
N GLY A 163 -0.02 -17.15 2.80
CA GLY A 163 0.73 -17.30 1.55
C GLY A 163 0.04 -16.73 0.31
N VAL A 164 -1.13 -16.09 0.47
CA VAL A 164 -1.86 -15.44 -0.62
C VAL A 164 -1.78 -13.94 -0.47
N LEU A 165 -1.36 -13.27 -1.56
CA LEU A 165 -1.50 -11.83 -1.73
C LEU A 165 -2.78 -11.55 -2.50
N SER A 166 -3.69 -10.77 -1.92
CA SER A 166 -4.99 -10.46 -2.50
C SER A 166 -5.29 -8.97 -2.46
N VAL A 167 -5.84 -8.46 -3.55
CA VAL A 167 -6.40 -7.11 -3.67
C VAL A 167 -7.89 -7.18 -3.41
N HIS A 168 -8.38 -6.33 -2.51
CA HIS A 168 -9.78 -6.26 -2.10
C HIS A 168 -10.36 -4.89 -2.39
N ALA A 169 -11.60 -4.87 -2.90
CA ALA A 169 -12.37 -3.65 -3.03
C ALA A 169 -12.66 -3.04 -1.64
N LEU A 170 -12.46 -1.73 -1.50
CA LEU A 170 -12.57 -1.02 -0.23
C LEU A 170 -14.02 -0.99 0.29
N ASN A 171 -15.00 -0.91 -0.62
CA ASN A 171 -16.42 -0.77 -0.29
C ASN A 171 -17.06 -2.05 0.27
N ASN A 172 -16.65 -3.23 -0.20
CA ASN A 172 -17.33 -4.50 0.09
C ASN A 172 -16.37 -5.66 0.44
N ALA A 173 -15.06 -5.42 0.44
CA ALA A 173 -14.00 -6.42 0.67
C ALA A 173 -13.96 -7.59 -0.32
N GLY A 174 -14.67 -7.49 -1.46
CA GLY A 174 -14.63 -8.47 -2.55
C GLY A 174 -13.25 -8.52 -3.20
N VAL A 175 -12.81 -9.73 -3.58
CA VAL A 175 -11.49 -9.94 -4.19
C VAL A 175 -11.50 -9.43 -5.64
N ILE A 176 -10.55 -8.55 -5.96
CA ILE A 176 -10.31 -8.02 -7.32
C ILE A 176 -9.28 -8.87 -8.06
N ALA A 177 -8.19 -9.20 -7.38
CA ALA A 177 -7.10 -10.03 -7.91
C ALA A 177 -6.39 -10.74 -6.74
N GLN A 178 -5.79 -11.89 -7.00
CA GLN A 178 -4.98 -12.57 -5.99
C GLN A 178 -3.93 -13.48 -6.63
N VAL A 179 -2.85 -13.73 -5.90
CA VAL A 179 -1.79 -14.66 -6.28
C VAL A 179 -1.27 -15.41 -5.05
N GLU A 180 -1.08 -16.71 -5.21
CA GLU A 180 -0.44 -17.56 -4.21
C GLU A 180 1.09 -17.48 -4.40
N ILE A 181 1.78 -17.08 -3.33
CA ILE A 181 3.22 -16.81 -3.32
C ILE A 181 4.00 -17.83 -2.52
N THR A 182 3.34 -18.80 -1.88
CA THR A 182 3.98 -19.95 -1.23
C THR A 182 3.45 -21.24 -1.86
N PRO A 183 4.29 -22.25 -2.14
CA PRO A 183 3.86 -23.54 -2.65
C PRO A 183 2.96 -24.34 -1.68
#